data_AF-A0A4P7CRL8-F1
#
_entry.id   AF-A0A4P7CRL8-F1
#
_cell.length_a   1.000
_cell.length_b   1.000
_cell.length_c   1.000
_cell.angle_alpha   90.00
_cell.angle_beta   90.00
_cell.angle_gamma   90.00
#
_symmetry.space_group_name_H-M   'P 1'
#
loop_
_entity.id
_entity.type
_entity.pdbx_description
1 polymer ?
#
loop_
_entity_poly.entity_id
_entity_poly.type
_entity_poly.pdbx_seq_one_letter_code
_entity_poly.pdbx_strand_id
1 'polypeptide(L)'
;MIDQQLESMEVDDDEPVNITPCDQRWDLVQILQKSLPSLRNELAHGSSMLTNQVLGTIELVAEILSQIYAPDSGAVVSGTSQGRQSV
;
A
#
# COMPACT_ATOMS: atom_id res chain seq x y z
N MET A 1 2.06 -40.06 -9.81
CA MET A 1 1.70 -38.63 -9.68
C MET A 1 1.25 -38.18 -11.06
N ILE A 2 0.08 -37.55 -11.18
CA ILE A 2 -0.48 -37.17 -12.46
C ILE A 2 0.02 -35.76 -12.75
N ASP A 3 0.98 -35.62 -13.67
CA ASP A 3 1.41 -34.33 -14.20
C ASP A 3 0.29 -33.81 -15.12
N GLN A 4 -0.72 -33.16 -14.54
CA GLN A 4 -1.72 -32.44 -15.31
C GLN A 4 -1.10 -31.13 -15.80
N GLN A 5 -0.64 -31.15 -17.06
CA GLN A 5 -0.24 -29.95 -17.79
C GLN A 5 -1.52 -29.15 -18.09
N LEU A 6 -1.59 -27.92 -17.57
CA LEU A 6 -2.71 -27.02 -17.81
C LEU A 6 -2.73 -26.65 -19.32
N GLU A 7 -3.73 -27.12 -20.05
CA GLU A 7 -3.78 -27.00 -21.51
C GLU A 7 -4.37 -25.66 -21.97
N SER A 8 -5.29 -25.08 -21.19
CA SER A 8 -5.83 -23.73 -21.40
C SER A 8 -6.43 -23.15 -20.11
N MET A 9 -6.50 -21.82 -20.03
CA MET A 9 -7.14 -21.08 -18.96
C MET A 9 -8.00 -20.00 -19.62
N GLU A 10 -9.31 -20.10 -19.47
CA GLU A 10 -10.26 -19.05 -19.88
C GLU A 10 -10.56 -18.18 -18.66
N VAL A 11 -10.47 -16.87 -18.85
CA VAL A 11 -10.81 -15.87 -17.83
C VAL A 11 -12.15 -15.28 -18.21
N ASP A 12 -13.11 -15.30 -17.27
CA ASP A 12 -14.39 -14.62 -17.42
C ASP A 12 -14.23 -13.18 -16.90
N ASP A 13 -14.19 -12.21 -17.82
CA ASP A 13 -14.07 -10.79 -17.50
C ASP A 13 -15.36 -10.20 -16.89
N ASP A 14 -16.50 -10.89 -17.05
CA ASP A 14 -17.80 -10.47 -16.52
C ASP A 14 -18.10 -11.05 -15.12
N GLU A 15 -17.27 -11.99 -14.63
CA GLU A 15 -17.44 -12.58 -13.31
C GLU A 15 -17.18 -11.55 -12.20
N PRO A 16 -18.11 -11.36 -11.24
CA PRO A 16 -17.89 -10.43 -10.14
C PRO A 16 -16.75 -10.93 -9.24
N VAL A 17 -15.79 -10.04 -8.96
CA VAL A 17 -14.67 -10.33 -8.06
C VAL A 17 -15.18 -10.76 -6.68
N ASN A 18 -14.94 -12.02 -6.33
CA ASN A 18 -15.27 -12.55 -5.02
C ASN A 18 -14.21 -12.14 -3.98
N ILE A 19 -14.47 -11.04 -3.26
CA ILE A 19 -13.58 -10.56 -2.19
C ILE A 19 -13.80 -11.42 -0.93
N THR A 20 -12.79 -12.18 -0.55
CA THR A 20 -12.79 -12.97 0.68
C THR A 20 -12.32 -12.15 1.89
N PRO A 21 -12.65 -12.57 3.13
CA PRO A 21 -12.12 -11.92 4.33
C PRO A 21 -10.59 -11.94 4.42
N CYS A 22 -9.91 -12.88 3.76
CA CYS A 22 -8.46 -12.92 3.69
C CYS A 22 -7.89 -11.76 2.87
N ASP A 23 -8.55 -11.38 1.78
CA ASP A 23 -8.14 -10.26 0.91
C ASP A 23 -8.23 -8.93 1.67
N GLN A 24 -9.26 -8.77 2.51
CA GLN A 24 -9.46 -7.58 3.33
C GLN A 24 -8.45 -7.45 4.47
N ARG A 25 -7.77 -8.53 4.83
CA ARG A 25 -6.73 -8.53 5.87
C ARG A 25 -5.36 -8.09 5.34
N TRP A 26 -5.22 -7.92 4.02
CA TRP A 26 -3.98 -7.48 3.44
C TRP A 26 -3.81 -5.99 3.69
N ASP A 27 -2.88 -5.65 4.57
CA ASP A 27 -2.42 -4.28 4.72
C ASP A 27 -1.48 -3.94 3.56
N LEU A 28 -2.08 -3.63 2.42
CA LEU A 28 -1.39 -3.29 1.17
C LEU A 28 -0.45 -2.09 1.38
N VAL A 29 -0.83 -1.16 2.26
CA VAL A 29 -0.02 0.01 2.62
C VAL A 29 1.26 -0.42 3.35
N GLN A 30 1.15 -1.31 4.34
CA GLN A 30 2.35 -1.88 5.00
C GLN A 30 3.23 -2.67 4.03
N ILE A 31 2.64 -3.42 3.11
CA ILE A 31 3.41 -4.20 2.12
C ILE A 31 4.21 -3.25 1.22
N LEU A 32 3.61 -2.14 0.79
CA LEU A 32 4.31 -1.11 0.03
C LEU A 32 5.43 -0.49 0.88
N GLN A 33 5.14 -0.02 2.09
CA GLN A 33 6.17 0.57 2.96
C GLN A 33 7.38 -0.35 3.17
N LYS A 34 7.18 -1.66 3.27
CA LYS A 34 8.26 -2.64 3.42
C LYS A 34 9.02 -2.92 2.13
N SER A 35 8.34 -2.96 0.98
CA SER A 35 8.92 -3.40 -0.29
C SER A 35 9.58 -2.27 -1.09
N LEU A 36 9.05 -1.04 -1.01
CA LEU A 36 9.53 0.08 -1.82
C LEU A 36 11.03 0.42 -1.63
N PRO A 37 11.60 0.39 -0.41
CA PRO A 37 13.03 0.65 -0.24
C PRO A 37 13.92 -0.36 -0.97
N SER A 38 13.54 -1.64 -0.99
CA SER A 38 14.28 -2.70 -1.70
C SER A 38 14.22 -2.49 -3.20
N LEU A 39 13.01 -2.28 -3.73
CA LEU A 39 12.77 -2.06 -5.16
C LEU A 39 13.52 -0.83 -5.69
N ARG A 40 13.55 0.27 -4.91
CA ARG A 40 14.33 1.46 -5.26
C ARG A 40 15.82 1.16 -5.33
N ASN A 41 16.35 0.40 -4.38
CA ASN A 41 17.77 0.05 -4.37
C ASN A 41 18.12 -0.88 -5.54
N GLU A 42 17.30 -1.90 -5.81
CA GLU A 42 17.46 -2.79 -6.97
C GLU A 42 17.47 -2.02 -8.28
N LEU A 43 16.55 -1.05 -8.44
CA LEU A 43 16.53 -0.19 -9.60
C LEU A 43 17.77 0.71 -9.71
N ALA A 44 18.20 1.34 -8.60
CA ALA A 44 19.39 2.18 -8.59
C ALA A 44 20.67 1.40 -8.97
N HIS A 45 20.67 0.09 -8.76
CA HIS A 45 21.73 -0.82 -9.17
C HIS A 45 21.57 -1.39 -10.59
N GLY A 46 20.55 -0.96 -11.34
CA GLY A 46 20.34 -1.34 -12.74
C GLY A 46 19.49 -2.60 -12.94
N SER A 47 18.46 -2.78 -12.12
CA SER A 47 17.50 -3.90 -12.29
C SER A 47 16.97 -3.97 -13.73
N SER A 48 17.05 -5.15 -14.32
CA SER A 48 16.49 -5.45 -15.65
C SER A 48 14.98 -5.69 -15.63
N MET A 49 14.39 -5.85 -14.44
CA MET A 49 12.97 -6.18 -14.25
C MET A 49 12.10 -4.96 -13.91
N LEU A 50 12.72 -3.83 -13.52
CA LEU A 50 12.03 -2.59 -13.18
C LEU A 50 12.40 -1.53 -14.21
N THR A 51 11.46 -1.19 -15.09
CA THR A 51 11.65 -0.05 -16.00
C THR A 51 11.47 1.25 -15.23
N ASN A 52 12.08 2.36 -15.69
CA ASN A 52 11.97 3.68 -15.05
C ASN A 52 10.51 4.11 -14.78
N GLN A 53 9.57 3.61 -15.58
CA GLN A 53 8.14 3.88 -15.46
C GLN A 53 7.51 3.19 -14.23
N VAL A 54 8.02 2.03 -13.83
CA VAL A 54 7.59 1.31 -12.63
C VAL A 54 7.99 2.08 -11.37
N LEU A 55 9.18 2.68 -11.34
CA LEU A 55 9.59 3.54 -10.23
C LEU A 55 8.69 4.75 -10.08
N GLY A 56 8.44 5.47 -11.16
CA GLY A 56 7.57 6.65 -11.11
C GLY A 56 6.16 6.30 -10.64
N THR A 57 5.67 5.11 -10.99
CA THR A 57 4.37 4.61 -10.53
C THR A 57 4.40 4.30 -9.03
N ILE A 58 5.47 3.66 -8.56
CA ILE A 58 5.72 3.38 -7.13
C ILE A 58 5.78 4.68 -6.30
N GLU A 59 6.50 5.68 -6.78
CA GLU A 59 6.65 6.98 -6.11
C GLU A 59 5.31 7.72 -6.05
N LEU A 60 4.54 7.70 -7.14
CA LEU A 60 3.21 8.29 -7.18
C LEU A 60 2.25 7.62 -6.19
N VAL A 61 2.24 6.29 -6.12
CA VAL A 61 1.42 5.54 -5.16
C VAL A 61 1.82 5.86 -3.72
N ALA A 62 3.13 5.94 -3.43
CA ALA A 62 3.62 6.30 -2.10
C ALA A 62 3.20 7.72 -1.69
N GLU A 63 3.25 8.67 -2.62
CA GLU A 63 2.81 10.05 -2.43
C GLU A 63 1.29 10.12 -2.12
N ILE A 64 0.46 9.44 -2.93
CA ILE A 64 -0.99 9.37 -2.72
C ILE A 64 -1.32 8.81 -1.31
N LEU A 65 -0.66 7.72 -0.92
CA LEU A 65 -0.86 7.12 0.40
C LEU A 65 -0.45 8.09 1.52
N SER A 66 0.64 8.85 1.33
CA SER A 66 1.11 9.83 2.31
C SER A 66 0.15 11.01 2.48
N GLN A 67 -0.58 11.40 1.43
CA GLN A 67 -1.60 12.45 1.49
C GLN A 67 -2.89 11.98 2.17
N ILE A 68 -3.32 10.73 1.90
CA ILE A 68 -4.56 10.16 2.47
C ILE A 68 -4.37 9.81 3.95
N TYR A 69 -3.21 9.27 4.30
CA TYR A 69 -2.89 8.80 5.66
C TYR A 69 -1.86 9.70 6.35
N ALA A 70 -1.82 10.98 5.98
CA ALA A 70 -0.93 11.93 6.62
C ALA A 70 -1.10 11.85 8.15
N PRO A 71 -0.02 11.75 8.93
CA PRO A 71 -0.13 11.81 10.38
C PRO A 71 -0.78 13.14 10.72
N ASP A 72 -1.92 13.10 11.43
CA ASP A 72 -2.70 14.27 11.83
C ASP A 72 -1.79 15.38 12.38
N SER A 73 -1.38 16.31 11.52
CA SER A 73 -0.64 17.50 11.94
C SER A 73 -1.57 18.56 12.53
N GLY A 74 -2.74 18.14 13.03
CA GLY A 74 -3.84 18.98 13.48
C GLY A 74 -4.38 18.67 14.88
N ALA A 75 -3.80 17.72 15.62
CA ALA A 75 -4.21 17.46 17.01
C ALA A 75 -3.41 18.31 18.04
N VAL A 76 -3.16 19.59 17.74
CA VAL A 76 -2.94 20.59 18.79
C VAL A 76 -4.30 21.13 19.19
N VAL A 77 -4.99 20.40 20.05
CA VAL A 77 -6.11 20.96 20.82
C VAL A 77 -5.50 21.97 21.78
N SER A 78 -5.44 23.23 21.33
CA SER A 78 -5.32 24.40 22.19
C SER A 78 -6.54 24.46 23.10
N GLY A 79 -6.45 23.84 24.28
CA GLY A 79 -7.39 24.02 25.38
C GLY A 79 -6.80 24.95 26.43
N THR A 80 -6.88 26.26 26.19
CA THR A 80 -6.48 27.32 27.12
C THR A 80 -7.45 27.41 28.31
N SER A 81 -6.89 27.25 29.53
CA SER A 81 -7.34 27.70 30.87
C SER A 81 -8.80 28.16 31.12
N GLN A 82 -9.48 27.55 32.10
CA GLN A 82 -10.26 28.29 33.11
C GLN A 82 -10.57 27.42 34.34
N GLY A 83 -10.25 27.94 35.54
CA GLY A 83 -10.06 27.15 36.75
C GLY A 83 -11.30 26.86 37.61
N ARG A 84 -11.04 26.16 38.72
CA ARG A 84 -11.69 26.39 40.02
C ARG A 84 -10.95 25.67 41.13
N GLN A 85 -10.46 26.45 42.10
CA GLN A 85 -10.24 26.00 43.47
C GLN A 85 -11.57 25.56 44.10
N SER A 86 -11.50 24.58 45.01
CA SER A 86 -12.14 24.53 46.34
C SER A 86 -11.83 23.16 46.94
N VAL A 87 -10.93 23.11 47.94
CA VAL A 87 -11.18 22.87 49.38
C VAL A 87 -11.82 21.53 49.66
#